data_AF-A0A2E6W7B2-F1
#
_entry.id   AF-A0A2E6W7B2-F1
#
_cell.length_a   1.000
_cell.length_b   1.000
_cell.length_c   1.000
_cell.angle_alpha   90.00
_cell.angle_beta   90.00
_cell.angle_gamma   90.00
#
_symmetry.space_group_name_H-M   'P 1'
#
loop_
_entity.id
_entity.type
_entity.pdbx_description
1 polymer ?
#
loop_
_entity_poly.entity_id
_entity_poly.type
_entity_poly.pdbx_seq_one_letter_code
_entity_poly.pdbx_strand_id
1 'polypeptide(L)'
;MGNIINVRNVRKTFKKDATQDLLVLDQINLSVKSGEIVALLGTSGSGKSTLLRIISGLISPSSGSVSFMGAPVRGPVAGVGMVFQHFALMPWMTVLENVEIGLEAQGVPVKARRKRALQAIDQVGMDGFESAYPRELSGGMRQRVGIARALVIEPKVLLLDEPFSALDILTADNLRNDLLRLWMKKSTNIQSMLLVTHNIEEAATMADRILIFGHNPGSIREEISISVERPRAEKPVVVQSIMEEIYQKIAKVNRADHAVGQRFQVISLYHRLPKVEVGSMIGLLEALGSEEFKKDSDLSTLAEELYLDVDDLMSIIDCLEILRLAFIDSGHVSLTPSGTKFSEADILERKQIFSRQLQDHVPLVRHILRVLHGRSSHSVSGERFLIELQDDLSDVAAVDVLKTVIEWGRYAELFAYNDNTDTLSFDNPK
;
A
#
# COMPACT_ATOMS: atom_id res chain seq x y z
N MET A 1 9.89 -20.68 22.59
CA MET A 1 9.01 -19.50 22.62
C MET A 1 7.72 -19.85 21.90
N GLY A 2 6.56 -19.56 22.49
CA GLY A 2 5.25 -19.86 21.90
C GLY A 2 4.76 -18.73 20.97
N ASN A 3 3.84 -19.06 20.07
CA ASN A 3 3.18 -18.09 19.20
C ASN A 3 2.20 -17.23 20.02
N ILE A 4 2.36 -15.90 19.99
CA ILE A 4 1.47 -14.95 20.66
C ILE A 4 0.20 -14.69 19.84
N ILE A 5 0.29 -14.74 18.50
CA ILE A 5 -0.85 -14.66 17.58
C ILE A 5 -0.79 -15.87 16.65
N ASN A 6 -1.94 -16.50 16.42
CA ASN A 6 -2.11 -17.47 15.34
C ASN A 6 -3.36 -17.14 14.54
N VAL A 7 -3.18 -16.97 13.24
CA VAL A 7 -4.20 -16.80 12.21
C VAL A 7 -4.23 -18.09 11.40
N ARG A 8 -5.40 -18.72 11.28
CA ARG A 8 -5.57 -20.00 10.59
C ARG A 8 -6.69 -19.92 9.57
N ASN A 9 -6.36 -20.15 8.31
CA ASN A 9 -7.26 -20.19 7.16
C ASN A 9 -8.26 -19.03 7.13
N VAL A 10 -7.80 -17.82 7.48
CA VAL A 10 -8.68 -16.66 7.53
C VAL A 10 -9.06 -16.23 6.12
N ARG A 11 -10.36 -16.13 5.88
CA ARG A 11 -10.92 -15.47 4.70
C ARG A 11 -11.72 -14.24 5.13
N LYS A 12 -11.72 -13.21 4.30
CA LYS A 12 -12.59 -12.05 4.48
C LYS A 12 -13.22 -11.65 3.16
N THR A 13 -14.54 -11.63 3.16
CA THR A 13 -15.38 -11.15 2.09
C THR A 13 -16.19 -9.96 2.61
N PHE A 14 -16.29 -8.90 1.81
CA PHE A 14 -17.19 -7.79 2.07
C PHE A 14 -18.37 -7.86 1.11
N LYS A 15 -19.58 -7.67 1.64
CA LYS A 15 -20.79 -7.55 0.84
C LYS A 15 -20.80 -6.15 0.24
N LYS A 16 -20.81 -6.07 -1.08
CA LYS A 16 -20.79 -4.80 -1.82
C LYS A 16 -22.21 -4.41 -2.23
N ASP A 17 -22.98 -5.36 -2.75
CA ASP A 17 -24.42 -5.26 -3.10
C ASP A 17 -25.14 -6.62 -2.95
N ALA A 18 -26.43 -6.69 -3.31
CA ALA A 18 -27.25 -7.91 -3.20
C ALA A 18 -26.73 -9.11 -4.03
N THR A 19 -25.84 -8.88 -5.00
CA THR A 19 -25.42 -9.88 -5.99
C THR A 19 -23.91 -10.15 -6.05
N GLN A 20 -23.05 -9.34 -5.40
CA GLN A 20 -21.59 -9.49 -5.52
C GLN A 20 -20.85 -9.36 -4.19
N ASP A 21 -20.07 -10.40 -3.90
CA ASP A 21 -19.20 -10.55 -2.73
C ASP A 21 -17.75 -10.26 -3.14
N LEU A 22 -17.09 -9.30 -2.49
CA LEU A 22 -15.68 -8.97 -2.75
C LEU A 22 -14.78 -9.75 -1.78
N LEU A 23 -14.09 -10.79 -2.28
CA LEU A 23 -13.08 -11.52 -1.52
C LEU A 23 -11.81 -10.68 -1.38
N VAL A 24 -11.53 -10.21 -0.17
CA VAL A 24 -10.37 -9.35 0.16
C VAL A 24 -9.19 -10.16 0.70
N LEU A 25 -9.45 -11.17 1.53
CA LEU A 25 -8.43 -12.06 2.06
C LEU A 25 -8.81 -13.51 1.75
N ASP A 26 -7.86 -14.29 1.23
CA ASP A 26 -8.03 -15.73 1.01
C ASP A 26 -6.97 -16.55 1.75
N GLN A 27 -7.44 -17.51 2.56
CA GLN A 27 -6.64 -18.55 3.22
C GLN A 27 -5.38 -18.04 3.94
N ILE A 28 -5.50 -16.92 4.65
CA ILE A 28 -4.39 -16.36 5.41
C ILE A 28 -4.01 -17.29 6.56
N ASN A 29 -2.74 -17.70 6.57
CA ASN A 29 -2.11 -18.45 7.63
C ASN A 29 -0.88 -17.68 8.11
N LEU A 30 -0.87 -17.29 9.38
CA LEU A 30 0.19 -16.47 9.98
C LEU A 30 0.37 -16.87 11.44
N SER A 31 1.61 -17.03 11.87
CA SER A 31 1.96 -17.16 13.28
C SER A 31 2.99 -16.13 13.66
N VAL A 32 2.73 -15.39 14.73
CA VAL A 32 3.67 -14.41 15.29
C VAL A 32 4.18 -14.92 16.62
N LYS A 33 5.50 -14.95 16.78
CA LYS A 33 6.21 -15.38 17.99
C LYS A 33 6.40 -14.20 18.93
N SER A 34 6.47 -14.49 20.23
CA SER A 34 6.99 -13.50 21.18
C SER A 34 8.46 -13.18 20.86
N GLY A 35 8.80 -11.90 20.88
CA GLY A 35 10.14 -11.37 20.68
C GLY A 35 10.46 -10.97 19.25
N GLU A 36 9.49 -10.99 18.33
CA GLU A 36 9.72 -10.65 16.92
C GLU A 36 8.87 -9.47 16.44
N ILE A 37 9.40 -8.72 15.48
CA ILE A 37 8.67 -7.78 14.64
C ILE A 37 8.42 -8.44 13.29
N VAL A 38 7.16 -8.52 12.88
CA VAL A 38 6.78 -9.03 11.56
C VAL A 38 6.31 -7.87 10.69
N ALA A 39 6.95 -7.66 9.54
CA ALA A 39 6.44 -6.73 8.53
C ALA A 39 5.53 -7.45 7.52
N LEU A 40 4.40 -6.83 7.20
CA LEU A 40 3.49 -7.23 6.13
C LEU A 40 3.68 -6.22 5.00
N LEU A 41 4.18 -6.70 3.87
CA LEU A 41 4.55 -5.88 2.73
C LEU A 41 3.78 -6.33 1.49
N GLY A 42 3.37 -5.41 0.63
CA GLY A 42 2.68 -5.71 -0.62
C GLY A 42 1.89 -4.50 -1.07
N THR A 43 1.30 -4.56 -2.27
CA THR A 43 0.64 -3.43 -2.89
C THR A 43 -0.54 -2.87 -2.10
N SER A 44 -0.85 -1.59 -2.29
CA SER A 44 -2.07 -0.96 -1.77
C SER A 44 -3.31 -1.79 -2.16
N GLY A 45 -4.24 -1.95 -1.21
CA GLY A 45 -5.45 -2.76 -1.42
C GLY A 45 -5.27 -4.29 -1.29
N SER A 46 -4.07 -4.82 -1.06
CA SER A 46 -3.83 -6.26 -0.82
C SER A 46 -4.43 -6.84 0.48
N GLY A 47 -5.11 -6.02 1.29
CA GLY A 47 -5.84 -6.48 2.48
C GLY A 47 -5.03 -6.52 3.79
N LYS A 48 -3.80 -5.97 3.81
CA LYS A 48 -2.93 -5.90 5.00
C LYS A 48 -3.61 -5.24 6.21
N SER A 49 -4.17 -4.05 6.03
CA SER A 49 -4.91 -3.34 7.08
C SER A 49 -6.17 -4.09 7.54
N THR A 50 -6.84 -4.79 6.61
CA THR A 50 -7.97 -5.68 6.94
C THR A 50 -7.53 -6.83 7.83
N LEU A 51 -6.37 -7.43 7.57
CA LEU A 51 -5.81 -8.47 8.42
C LEU A 51 -5.48 -7.94 9.83
N LEU A 52 -4.87 -6.76 9.95
CA LEU A 52 -4.61 -6.15 11.27
C LEU A 52 -5.91 -5.92 12.06
N ARG A 53 -6.97 -5.42 11.41
CA ARG A 53 -8.28 -5.21 12.04
C ARG A 53 -8.95 -6.51 12.46
N ILE A 54 -8.69 -7.60 11.75
CA ILE A 54 -9.14 -8.94 12.16
C ILE A 54 -8.34 -9.44 13.37
N ILE A 55 -7.02 -9.23 13.39
CA ILE A 55 -6.16 -9.63 14.50
C ILE A 55 -6.50 -8.86 15.79
N SER A 56 -6.80 -7.56 15.69
CA SER A 56 -7.24 -6.76 16.84
C SER A 56 -8.69 -7.05 17.27
N GLY A 57 -9.46 -7.78 16.45
CA GLY A 57 -10.85 -8.10 16.71
C GLY A 57 -11.83 -6.97 16.43
N LEU A 58 -11.40 -5.92 15.71
CA LEU A 58 -12.28 -4.84 15.23
C LEU A 58 -13.21 -5.31 14.11
N ILE A 59 -12.77 -6.29 13.31
CA ILE A 59 -13.56 -6.89 12.23
C ILE A 59 -13.52 -8.41 12.39
N SER A 60 -14.67 -9.08 12.25
CA SER A 60 -14.70 -10.54 12.21
C SER A 60 -14.31 -11.08 10.84
N PRO A 61 -13.53 -12.18 10.76
CA PRO A 61 -13.29 -12.87 9.50
C PRO A 61 -14.58 -13.52 8.99
N SER A 62 -14.69 -13.74 7.68
CA SER A 62 -15.82 -14.45 7.08
C SER A 62 -15.71 -15.96 7.30
N SER A 63 -14.50 -16.49 7.35
CA SER A 63 -14.20 -17.87 7.80
C SER A 63 -12.77 -17.96 8.34
N GLY A 64 -12.44 -19.09 8.97
CA GLY A 64 -11.16 -19.29 9.65
C GLY A 64 -11.19 -18.79 11.10
N SER A 65 -10.02 -18.67 11.71
CA SER A 65 -9.93 -18.28 13.13
C SER A 65 -8.66 -17.49 13.43
N VAL A 66 -8.77 -16.59 14.39
CA VAL A 66 -7.62 -15.92 15.02
C VAL A 66 -7.60 -16.24 16.50
N SER A 67 -6.40 -16.47 17.03
CA SER A 67 -6.18 -16.62 18.47
C SER A 67 -5.04 -15.72 18.93
N PHE A 68 -5.21 -15.15 20.12
CA PHE A 68 -4.23 -14.35 20.84
C PHE A 68 -3.92 -15.03 22.17
N MET A 69 -2.64 -15.34 22.41
CA MET A 69 -2.18 -16.10 23.58
C MET A 69 -2.95 -17.42 23.82
N GLY A 70 -3.37 -18.08 22.73
CA GLY A 70 -4.14 -19.33 22.78
C GLY A 70 -5.66 -19.14 22.96
N ALA A 71 -6.14 -17.94 23.27
CA ALA A 71 -7.57 -17.64 23.36
C ALA A 71 -8.12 -17.16 22.01
N PRO A 72 -9.34 -17.56 21.60
CA PRO A 72 -9.95 -17.12 20.34
C PRO A 72 -10.30 -15.63 20.37
N VAL A 73 -10.01 -14.92 19.28
CA VAL A 73 -10.40 -13.52 19.07
C VAL A 73 -11.84 -13.48 18.57
N ARG A 74 -12.75 -12.89 19.36
CA ARG A 74 -14.19 -12.74 19.02
C ARG A 74 -14.65 -11.28 18.95
N GLY A 75 -13.75 -10.36 19.25
CA GLY A 75 -13.99 -8.93 19.38
C GLY A 75 -12.71 -8.23 19.84
N PRO A 76 -12.75 -6.92 20.14
CA PRO A 76 -11.58 -6.17 20.58
C PRO A 76 -10.84 -6.85 21.75
N VAL A 77 -9.55 -7.11 21.56
CA VAL A 77 -8.76 -7.92 22.50
C VAL A 77 -7.98 -7.03 23.46
N ALA A 78 -8.17 -7.23 24.77
CA ALA A 78 -7.32 -6.60 25.78
C ALA A 78 -5.86 -7.08 25.63
N GLY A 79 -4.92 -6.13 25.58
CA GLY A 79 -3.50 -6.43 25.39
C GLY A 79 -3.02 -6.36 23.93
N VAL A 80 -3.88 -5.96 22.98
CA VAL A 80 -3.47 -5.59 21.62
C VAL A 80 -3.67 -4.09 21.44
N GLY A 81 -2.58 -3.38 21.17
CA GLY A 81 -2.61 -1.96 20.82
C GLY A 81 -2.57 -1.79 19.31
N MET A 82 -3.27 -0.79 18.77
CA MET A 82 -3.26 -0.49 17.33
C MET A 82 -2.95 0.98 17.09
N VAL A 83 -2.02 1.24 16.17
CA VAL A 83 -1.73 2.55 15.59
C VAL A 83 -2.26 2.54 14.16
N PHE A 84 -3.12 3.50 13.84
CA PHE A 84 -3.80 3.60 12.55
C PHE A 84 -3.03 4.50 11.58
N GLN A 85 -3.19 4.25 10.28
CA GLN A 85 -2.61 5.05 9.19
C GLN A 85 -3.07 6.51 9.24
N HIS A 86 -4.39 6.71 9.35
CA HIS A 86 -4.93 8.02 9.72
C HIS A 86 -4.83 8.13 11.23
N PHE A 87 -4.22 9.20 11.75
CA PHE A 87 -3.91 9.41 13.18
C PHE A 87 -5.06 9.03 14.14
N ALA A 88 -6.30 9.11 13.67
CA ALA A 88 -7.53 8.67 14.34
C ALA A 88 -7.67 9.31 15.73
N LEU A 89 -7.11 10.51 15.91
CA LEU A 89 -7.24 11.31 17.12
C LEU A 89 -8.62 11.96 17.13
N MET A 90 -9.22 12.06 18.31
CA MET A 90 -10.45 12.80 18.52
C MET A 90 -10.13 14.30 18.43
N PRO A 91 -10.63 15.03 17.42
CA PRO A 91 -10.20 16.41 17.15
C PRO A 91 -10.67 17.41 18.20
N TRP A 92 -11.71 17.05 18.98
CA TRP A 92 -12.25 17.84 20.08
C TRP A 92 -11.63 17.50 21.45
N MET A 93 -10.67 16.58 21.50
CA MET A 93 -9.94 16.23 22.73
C MET A 93 -8.51 16.74 22.64
N THR A 94 -7.95 17.13 23.77
CA THR A 94 -6.52 17.43 23.94
C THR A 94 -5.64 16.19 23.76
N VAL A 95 -4.32 16.36 23.67
CA VAL A 95 -3.36 15.25 23.66
C VAL A 95 -3.55 14.33 24.87
N LEU A 96 -3.64 14.92 26.08
CA LEU A 96 -3.85 14.16 27.31
C LEU A 96 -5.13 13.33 27.26
N GLU A 97 -6.24 13.93 26.86
CA GLU A 97 -7.54 13.25 26.75
C GLU A 97 -7.54 12.14 25.69
N ASN A 98 -6.89 12.39 24.54
CA ASN A 98 -6.70 11.38 23.51
C ASN A 98 -5.94 10.16 24.02
N VAL A 99 -4.92 10.36 24.86
CA VAL A 99 -4.16 9.26 25.46
C VAL A 99 -4.96 8.60 26.60
N GLU A 100 -5.72 9.33 27.40
CA GLU A 100 -6.53 8.77 28.50
C GLU A 100 -7.69 7.88 28.04
N ILE A 101 -8.22 8.08 26.82
CA ILE A 101 -9.48 7.47 26.36
C ILE A 101 -9.51 5.93 26.49
N GLY A 102 -8.40 5.26 26.20
CA GLY A 102 -8.31 3.80 26.29
C GLY A 102 -8.36 3.29 27.74
N LEU A 103 -7.77 4.04 28.66
CA LEU A 103 -7.82 3.74 30.09
C LEU A 103 -9.18 4.06 30.70
N GLU A 104 -9.82 5.14 30.23
CA GLU A 104 -11.18 5.49 30.62
C GLU A 104 -12.18 4.39 30.22
N ALA A 105 -12.09 3.87 29.00
CA ALA A 105 -12.91 2.75 28.55
C ALA A 105 -12.69 1.46 29.37
N GLN A 106 -11.50 1.28 29.95
CA GLN A 106 -11.18 0.19 30.88
C GLN A 106 -11.63 0.45 32.33
N GLY A 107 -12.24 1.61 32.62
CA GLY A 107 -12.68 1.98 33.96
C GLY A 107 -11.56 2.39 34.92
N VAL A 108 -10.38 2.76 34.41
CA VAL A 108 -9.25 3.18 35.24
C VAL A 108 -9.55 4.52 35.92
N PRO A 109 -9.36 4.66 37.25
CA PRO A 109 -9.66 5.89 37.97
C PRO A 109 -8.90 7.11 37.44
N VAL A 110 -9.55 8.28 37.45
CA VAL A 110 -9.04 9.56 36.88
C VAL A 110 -7.59 9.87 37.27
N LYS A 111 -7.25 9.75 38.56
CA LYS A 111 -5.89 10.05 39.04
C LYS A 111 -4.85 9.07 38.48
N ALA A 112 -5.20 7.80 38.36
CA ALA A 112 -4.30 6.76 37.85
C ALA A 112 -4.16 6.85 36.33
N ARG A 113 -5.26 7.08 35.59
CA ARG A 113 -5.22 7.25 34.13
C ARG A 113 -4.39 8.46 33.73
N ARG A 114 -4.54 9.60 34.41
CA ARG A 114 -3.77 10.81 34.14
C ARG A 114 -2.28 10.60 34.34
N LYS A 115 -1.89 9.95 35.44
CA LYS A 115 -0.48 9.61 35.69
C LYS A 115 0.10 8.74 34.58
N ARG A 116 -0.61 7.69 34.15
CA ARG A 116 -0.16 6.80 33.08
C ARG A 116 -0.09 7.51 31.72
N ALA A 117 -1.09 8.34 31.41
CA ALA A 117 -1.12 9.10 30.17
C ALA A 117 0.06 10.08 30.07
N LEU A 118 0.36 10.82 31.15
CA LEU A 118 1.54 11.70 31.19
C LEU A 118 2.86 10.94 30.98
N GLN A 119 3.00 9.75 31.59
CA GLN A 119 4.18 8.91 31.37
C GLN A 119 4.29 8.42 29.92
N ALA A 120 3.18 8.05 29.29
CA ALA A 120 3.18 7.63 27.89
C ALA A 120 3.47 8.80 26.92
N ILE A 121 3.01 10.00 27.24
CA ILE A 121 3.29 11.24 26.49
C ILE A 121 4.78 11.58 26.56
N ASP A 122 5.37 11.52 27.75
CA ASP A 122 6.81 11.72 27.97
C ASP A 122 7.65 10.68 27.21
N GLN A 123 7.25 9.40 27.23
CA GLN A 123 7.95 8.33 26.49
C GLN A 123 8.03 8.54 24.98
N VAL A 124 7.08 9.28 24.39
CA VAL A 124 7.08 9.60 22.95
C VAL A 124 7.65 10.99 22.64
N GLY A 125 8.16 11.71 23.65
CA GLY A 125 8.74 13.05 23.50
C GLY A 125 7.71 14.14 23.19
N MET A 126 6.53 14.06 23.81
CA MET A 126 5.44 15.02 23.66
C MET A 126 5.18 15.82 24.95
N ASP A 127 6.17 15.90 25.84
CA ASP A 127 6.12 16.72 27.05
C ASP A 127 5.88 18.20 26.72
N GLY A 128 5.02 18.85 27.49
CA GLY A 128 4.62 20.26 27.27
C GLY A 128 3.50 20.47 26.24
N PHE A 129 3.03 19.42 25.55
CA PHE A 129 1.92 19.48 24.59
C PHE A 129 0.63 18.82 25.11
N GLU A 130 0.55 18.49 26.40
CA GLU A 130 -0.56 17.73 26.99
C GLU A 130 -1.92 18.40 26.77
N SER A 131 -1.95 19.73 26.78
CA SER A 131 -3.17 20.53 26.60
C SER A 131 -3.46 20.93 25.16
N ALA A 132 -2.56 20.60 24.21
CA ALA A 132 -2.76 20.95 22.81
C ALA A 132 -3.83 20.07 22.16
N TYR A 133 -4.55 20.63 21.19
CA TYR A 133 -5.51 19.89 20.35
C TYR A 133 -4.82 19.37 19.08
N PRO A 134 -5.31 18.28 18.46
CA PRO A 134 -4.70 17.69 17.26
C PRO A 134 -4.46 18.65 16.08
N ARG A 135 -5.28 19.70 15.96
CA ARG A 135 -5.15 20.75 14.93
C ARG A 135 -3.93 21.66 15.14
N GLU A 136 -3.39 21.71 16.35
CA GLU A 136 -2.22 22.52 16.73
C GLU A 136 -0.90 21.76 16.55
N LEU A 137 -0.98 20.49 16.15
CA LEU A 137 0.16 19.57 16.04
C LEU A 137 0.59 19.38 14.58
N SER A 138 1.87 19.10 14.36
CA SER A 138 2.35 18.59 13.07
C SER A 138 1.88 17.14 12.83
N GLY A 139 2.07 16.61 11.61
CA GLY A 139 1.76 15.20 11.30
C GLY A 139 2.51 14.23 12.22
N GLY A 140 3.82 14.44 12.39
CA GLY A 140 4.65 13.60 13.26
C GLY A 140 4.22 13.65 14.71
N MET A 141 3.86 14.84 15.21
CA MET A 141 3.35 15.01 16.57
C MET A 141 2.01 14.27 16.76
N ARG A 142 1.08 14.37 15.80
CA ARG A 142 -0.17 13.59 15.87
C ARG A 142 0.09 12.09 15.89
N GLN A 143 1.07 11.61 15.13
CA GLN A 143 1.43 10.20 15.12
C GLN A 143 2.05 9.74 16.44
N ARG A 144 2.92 10.55 17.05
CA ARG A 144 3.46 10.31 18.39
C ARG A 144 2.35 10.18 19.43
N VAL A 145 1.32 11.03 19.37
CA VAL A 145 0.13 10.93 20.23
C VAL A 145 -0.63 9.62 19.98
N GLY A 146 -0.78 9.21 18.72
CA GLY A 146 -1.38 7.92 18.35
C GLY A 146 -0.62 6.73 18.94
N ILE A 147 0.71 6.77 18.92
CA ILE A 147 1.59 5.77 19.54
C ILE A 147 1.42 5.80 21.07
N ALA A 148 1.48 6.97 21.71
CA ALA A 148 1.29 7.09 23.16
C ALA A 148 -0.05 6.49 23.61
N ARG A 149 -1.13 6.76 22.87
CA ARG A 149 -2.47 6.18 23.12
C ARG A 149 -2.47 4.65 22.98
N ALA A 150 -1.70 4.08 22.07
CA ALA A 150 -1.57 2.63 21.94
C ALA A 150 -0.70 2.03 23.07
N LEU A 151 0.34 2.74 23.50
CA LEU A 151 1.28 2.29 24.53
C LEU A 151 0.71 2.36 25.95
N VAL A 152 -0.12 3.36 26.24
CA VAL A 152 -0.60 3.65 27.60
C VAL A 152 -1.39 2.49 28.20
N ILE A 153 -2.06 1.66 27.38
CA ILE A 153 -2.80 0.47 27.80
C ILE A 153 -1.90 -0.76 28.03
N GLU A 154 -0.57 -0.60 27.96
CA GLU A 154 0.45 -1.63 28.17
C GLU A 154 0.23 -2.90 27.32
N PRO A 155 0.14 -2.75 25.99
CA PRO A 155 -0.18 -3.87 25.12
C PRO A 155 0.96 -4.89 25.07
N LYS A 156 0.61 -6.17 24.90
CA LYS A 156 1.56 -7.25 24.61
C LYS A 156 1.88 -7.33 23.13
N VAL A 157 0.96 -6.93 22.26
CA VAL A 157 1.22 -6.81 20.81
C VAL A 157 0.86 -5.42 20.34
N LEU A 158 1.76 -4.80 19.59
CA LEU A 158 1.50 -3.54 18.91
C LEU A 158 1.30 -3.80 17.41
N LEU A 159 0.13 -3.42 16.89
CA LEU A 159 -0.18 -3.44 15.47
C LEU A 159 0.00 -2.03 14.91
N LEU A 160 0.79 -1.90 13.86
CA LEU A 160 1.14 -0.64 13.23
C LEU A 160 0.65 -0.67 11.78
N ASP A 161 -0.37 0.10 11.46
CA ASP A 161 -0.96 0.19 10.12
C ASP A 161 -0.39 1.42 9.41
N GLU A 162 0.66 1.24 8.61
CA GLU A 162 1.41 2.31 7.92
C GLU A 162 1.72 3.53 8.82
N PRO A 163 2.45 3.32 9.92
CA PRO A 163 2.61 4.35 10.94
C PRO A 163 3.49 5.53 10.50
N PHE A 164 4.15 5.46 9.33
CA PHE A 164 5.13 6.44 8.88
C PHE A 164 4.77 7.11 7.55
N SER A 165 3.79 6.58 6.79
CA SER A 165 3.54 6.99 5.40
C SER A 165 3.03 8.42 5.23
N ALA A 166 2.32 8.95 6.23
CA ALA A 166 1.79 10.32 6.20
C ALA A 166 2.79 11.40 6.68
N LEU A 167 4.07 11.04 6.85
CA LEU A 167 5.10 11.90 7.42
C LEU A 167 6.17 12.25 6.38
N ASP A 168 6.79 13.42 6.51
CA ASP A 168 8.01 13.71 5.73
C ASP A 168 9.15 12.77 6.14
N ILE A 169 10.12 12.60 5.23
CA ILE A 169 11.21 11.61 5.34
C ILE A 169 11.96 11.71 6.67
N LEU A 170 12.33 12.93 7.10
CA LEU A 170 13.10 13.13 8.34
C LEU A 170 12.25 12.84 9.58
N THR A 171 10.98 13.24 9.58
CA THR A 171 10.06 12.96 10.68
C THR A 171 9.76 11.46 10.79
N ALA A 172 9.56 10.78 9.67
CA ALA A 172 9.37 9.34 9.60
C ALA A 172 10.57 8.58 10.17
N ASP A 173 11.78 8.92 9.74
CA ASP A 173 13.01 8.26 10.20
C ASP A 173 13.22 8.44 11.72
N ASN A 174 13.03 9.66 12.23
CA ASN A 174 13.13 9.92 13.66
C ASN A 174 12.11 9.08 14.47
N LEU A 175 10.86 9.01 14.01
CA LEU A 175 9.82 8.24 14.70
C LEU A 175 10.08 6.73 14.66
N ARG A 176 10.56 6.22 13.52
CA ARG A 176 10.98 4.83 13.34
C ARG A 176 12.09 4.46 14.32
N ASN A 177 13.12 5.31 14.41
CA ASN A 177 14.23 5.13 15.34
C ASN A 177 13.78 5.16 16.81
N ASP A 178 12.84 6.04 17.16
CA ASP A 178 12.27 6.09 18.52
C ASP A 178 11.49 4.81 18.86
N LEU A 179 10.65 4.30 17.94
CA LEU A 179 9.94 3.04 18.13
C LEU A 179 10.90 1.85 18.28
N LEU A 180 11.95 1.78 17.46
CA LEU A 180 12.98 0.74 17.58
C LEU A 180 13.71 0.82 18.92
N ARG A 181 14.04 2.03 19.39
CA ARG A 181 14.65 2.23 20.71
C ARG A 181 13.73 1.74 21.83
N LEU A 182 12.43 2.05 21.78
CA LEU A 182 11.45 1.57 22.75
C LEU A 182 11.34 0.04 22.76
N TRP A 183 11.34 -0.58 21.57
CA TRP A 183 11.34 -2.02 21.41
C TRP A 183 12.61 -2.66 22.00
N MET A 184 13.78 -2.15 21.64
CA MET A 184 15.08 -2.71 22.06
C MET A 184 15.36 -2.54 23.55
N LYS A 185 14.95 -1.42 24.15
CA LYS A 185 15.12 -1.18 25.60
C LYS A 185 14.28 -2.11 26.47
N LYS A 186 13.28 -2.80 25.90
CA LYS A 186 12.30 -3.62 26.63
C LYS A 186 11.66 -2.86 27.80
N SER A 187 11.53 -1.54 27.65
CA SER A 187 10.96 -0.64 28.66
C SER A 187 9.42 -0.62 28.64
N THR A 188 8.82 -1.40 27.74
CA THR A 188 7.38 -1.55 27.57
C THR A 188 6.98 -3.01 27.71
N ASN A 189 5.68 -3.28 27.88
CA ASN A 189 5.14 -4.64 27.95
C ASN A 189 5.00 -5.32 26.56
N ILE A 190 5.48 -4.66 25.50
CA ILE A 190 5.33 -5.16 24.14
C ILE A 190 6.20 -6.40 23.97
N GLN A 191 5.56 -7.50 23.59
CA GLN A 191 6.19 -8.78 23.32
C GLN A 191 6.39 -9.02 21.83
N SER A 192 5.55 -8.45 20.95
CA SER A 192 5.70 -8.52 19.48
C SER A 192 5.12 -7.30 18.79
N MET A 193 5.59 -7.01 17.57
CA MET A 193 5.01 -5.98 16.72
C MET A 193 4.62 -6.56 15.35
N LEU A 194 3.50 -6.11 14.80
CA LEU A 194 3.17 -6.32 13.38
C LEU A 194 3.13 -4.96 12.70
N LEU A 195 3.95 -4.79 11.67
CA LEU A 195 4.07 -3.56 10.89
C LEU A 195 3.50 -3.78 9.50
N VAL A 196 2.49 -3.04 9.10
CA VAL A 196 2.07 -2.92 7.71
C VAL A 196 2.80 -1.72 7.11
N THR A 197 3.51 -1.93 6.01
CA THR A 197 4.20 -0.87 5.28
C THR A 197 4.29 -1.20 3.79
N HIS A 198 4.37 -0.17 2.96
CA HIS A 198 4.77 -0.24 1.55
C HIS A 198 6.25 0.17 1.35
N ASN A 199 6.91 0.66 2.40
CA ASN A 199 8.31 1.06 2.35
C ASN A 199 9.21 -0.16 2.68
N ILE A 200 10.01 -0.56 1.71
CA ILE A 200 10.95 -1.68 1.83
C ILE A 200 12.06 -1.41 2.84
N GLU A 201 12.58 -0.19 2.91
CA GLU A 201 13.65 0.18 3.83
C GLU A 201 13.16 0.04 5.28
N GLU A 202 11.91 0.44 5.57
CA GLU A 202 11.30 0.22 6.89
C GLU A 202 11.23 -1.26 7.25
N ALA A 203 10.80 -2.12 6.32
CA ALA A 203 10.72 -3.55 6.56
C ALA A 203 12.13 -4.15 6.77
N ALA A 204 13.10 -3.79 5.94
CA ALA A 204 14.49 -4.27 6.02
C ALA A 204 15.17 -3.84 7.34
N THR A 205 14.97 -2.59 7.76
CA THR A 205 15.57 -2.05 8.97
C THR A 205 14.89 -2.54 10.25
N MET A 206 13.56 -2.69 10.23
CA MET A 206 12.77 -2.97 11.43
C MET A 206 12.39 -4.43 11.64
N ALA A 207 12.20 -5.28 10.63
CA ALA A 207 11.52 -6.57 10.81
C ALA A 207 12.48 -7.73 11.13
N ASP A 208 12.04 -8.73 11.88
CA ASP A 208 12.73 -10.03 11.95
C ASP A 208 12.23 -10.98 10.86
N ARG A 209 10.98 -10.79 10.43
CA ARG A 209 10.34 -11.54 9.33
C ARG A 209 9.52 -10.59 8.47
N ILE A 210 9.61 -10.77 7.15
CA ILE A 210 8.82 -10.01 6.17
C ILE A 210 7.91 -10.98 5.44
N LEU A 211 6.62 -10.69 5.41
CA LEU A 211 5.61 -11.45 4.70
C LEU A 211 5.13 -10.64 3.50
N ILE A 212 5.32 -11.18 2.31
CA ILE A 212 4.92 -10.53 1.07
C ILE A 212 3.51 -10.97 0.68
N PHE A 213 2.62 -10.00 0.52
CA PHE A 213 1.23 -10.14 0.17
C PHE A 213 1.05 -10.06 -1.34
N GLY A 214 0.38 -11.05 -1.91
CA GLY A 214 -0.21 -10.94 -3.25
C GLY A 214 -1.50 -10.12 -3.22
N HIS A 215 -1.98 -9.72 -4.39
CA HIS A 215 -3.20 -8.93 -4.55
C HIS A 215 -4.33 -9.76 -5.21
N ASN A 216 -5.59 -9.37 -4.97
CA ASN A 216 -6.80 -9.89 -5.63
C ASN A 216 -6.93 -11.44 -5.75
N PRO A 217 -7.17 -12.17 -4.64
CA PRO A 217 -7.35 -11.72 -3.26
C PRO A 217 -6.04 -11.67 -2.47
N GLY A 218 -6.05 -10.90 -1.36
CA GLY A 218 -4.95 -10.82 -0.42
C GLY A 218 -4.56 -12.20 0.12
N SER A 219 -3.29 -12.58 -0.08
CA SER A 219 -2.72 -13.85 0.35
C SER A 219 -1.24 -13.71 0.66
N ILE A 220 -0.72 -14.44 1.66
CA ILE A 220 0.73 -14.46 1.93
C ILE A 220 1.38 -15.42 0.93
N ARG A 221 2.30 -14.90 0.11
CA ARG A 221 2.91 -15.66 -1.00
C ARG A 221 4.36 -16.02 -0.75
N GLU A 222 5.11 -15.12 -0.13
CA GLU A 222 6.53 -15.31 0.18
C GLU A 222 6.82 -14.83 1.62
N GLU A 223 7.85 -15.44 2.22
CA GLU A 223 8.38 -15.05 3.52
C GLU A 223 9.90 -14.86 3.41
N ILE A 224 10.41 -13.85 4.12
CA ILE A 224 11.83 -13.57 4.29
C ILE A 224 12.12 -13.55 5.79
N SER A 225 13.15 -14.27 6.22
CA SER A 225 13.63 -14.26 7.61
C SER A 225 14.94 -13.50 7.69
N ILE A 226 14.98 -12.44 8.50
CA ILE A 226 16.17 -11.60 8.66
C ILE A 226 16.92 -12.05 9.91
N SER A 227 18.11 -12.63 9.70
CA SER A 227 18.96 -13.15 10.79
C SER A 227 19.83 -12.08 11.45
N VAL A 228 20.02 -10.93 10.80
CA VAL A 228 20.89 -9.87 11.30
C VAL A 228 20.20 -9.11 12.45
N GLU A 229 20.92 -8.84 13.53
CA GLU A 229 20.38 -8.09 14.67
C GLU A 229 20.34 -6.57 14.43
N ARG A 230 19.36 -5.92 15.09
CA ARG A 230 19.18 -4.46 15.14
C ARG A 230 20.19 -3.79 16.08
N PRO A 231 20.58 -2.52 15.87
CA PRO A 231 20.10 -1.61 14.82
C PRO A 231 20.74 -1.95 13.47
N ARG A 232 19.94 -1.95 12.41
CA ARG A 232 20.42 -2.27 11.04
C ARG A 232 20.64 -1.03 10.18
N ALA A 233 20.03 0.10 10.52
CA ALA A 233 20.25 1.36 9.83
C ALA A 233 21.75 1.77 9.78
N GLU A 234 22.54 1.31 10.75
CA GLU A 234 23.99 1.52 10.80
C GLU A 234 24.80 0.54 9.91
N LYS A 235 24.12 -0.33 9.15
CA LYS A 235 24.72 -1.37 8.28
C LYS A 235 24.17 -1.26 6.85
N PRO A 236 24.50 -0.20 6.08
CA PRO A 236 23.89 0.07 4.78
C PRO A 236 23.97 -1.10 3.79
N VAL A 237 25.13 -1.76 3.70
CA VAL A 237 25.34 -2.92 2.81
C VAL A 237 24.39 -4.09 3.14
N VAL A 238 24.12 -4.31 4.42
CA VAL A 238 23.20 -5.38 4.85
C VAL A 238 21.77 -5.00 4.51
N VAL A 239 21.39 -3.74 4.76
CA VAL A 239 20.04 -3.24 4.45
C VAL A 239 19.79 -3.35 2.95
N GLN A 240 20.72 -2.88 2.12
CA GLN A 240 20.63 -2.96 0.67
C GLN A 240 20.44 -4.40 0.17
N SER A 241 21.23 -5.36 0.67
CA SER A 241 21.06 -6.78 0.31
C SER A 241 19.70 -7.36 0.70
N ILE A 242 19.14 -6.93 1.84
CA ILE A 242 17.78 -7.32 2.25
C ILE A 242 16.75 -6.68 1.31
N MET A 243 16.93 -5.41 0.94
CA MET A 243 16.04 -4.70 0.02
C MET A 243 15.99 -5.38 -1.35
N GLU A 244 17.15 -5.72 -1.93
CA GLU A 244 17.27 -6.50 -3.17
C GLU A 244 16.50 -7.82 -3.08
N GLU A 245 16.66 -8.60 -1.99
CA GLU A 245 15.92 -9.85 -1.79
C GLU A 245 14.40 -9.61 -1.75
N ILE A 246 13.96 -8.54 -1.09
CA ILE A 246 12.54 -8.18 -1.02
C ILE A 246 12.01 -7.86 -2.43
N TYR A 247 12.69 -7.00 -3.20
CA TYR A 247 12.29 -6.65 -4.56
C TYR A 247 12.17 -7.88 -5.47
N GLN A 248 13.16 -8.78 -5.43
CA GLN A 248 13.13 -10.02 -6.21
C GLN A 248 11.91 -10.88 -5.87
N LYS A 249 11.57 -11.01 -4.59
CA LYS A 249 10.39 -11.78 -4.16
C LYS A 249 9.08 -11.10 -4.52
N ILE A 250 8.97 -9.77 -4.45
CA ILE A 250 7.78 -9.04 -4.90
C ILE A 250 7.57 -9.22 -6.40
N ALA A 251 8.63 -9.03 -7.20
CA ALA A 251 8.60 -9.26 -8.64
C ALA A 251 8.13 -10.69 -8.98
N LYS A 252 8.62 -11.69 -8.25
CA LYS A 252 8.18 -13.09 -8.39
C LYS A 252 6.69 -13.26 -8.04
N VAL A 253 6.21 -12.62 -6.96
CA VAL A 253 4.82 -12.68 -6.53
C VAL A 253 3.89 -12.08 -7.58
N ASN A 254 4.20 -10.89 -8.09
CA ASN A 254 3.40 -10.25 -9.14
C ASN A 254 3.39 -11.07 -10.43
N ARG A 255 4.53 -11.68 -10.81
CA ARG A 255 4.57 -12.57 -11.98
C ARG A 255 3.73 -13.82 -11.86
N ALA A 256 3.64 -14.40 -10.66
CA ALA A 256 2.87 -15.62 -10.45
C ALA A 256 1.36 -15.40 -10.69
N ASP A 257 0.90 -14.14 -10.70
CA ASP A 257 -0.47 -13.79 -11.05
C ASP A 257 -0.67 -13.66 -12.58
N HIS A 258 0.37 -13.78 -13.42
CA HIS A 258 0.25 -13.93 -14.86
C HIS A 258 -0.07 -15.39 -15.29
N ALA A 259 -0.73 -15.56 -16.43
CA ALA A 259 -0.96 -16.87 -17.02
C ALA A 259 0.38 -17.58 -17.31
N VAL A 260 0.51 -18.84 -16.87
CA VAL A 260 1.72 -19.65 -17.01
C VAL A 260 2.22 -19.63 -18.47
N GLY A 261 3.45 -19.15 -18.68
CA GLY A 261 4.11 -19.09 -19.99
C GLY A 261 3.88 -17.80 -20.79
N GLN A 262 3.13 -16.82 -20.28
CA GLN A 262 3.01 -15.50 -20.90
C GLN A 262 4.01 -14.51 -20.29
N ARG A 263 4.69 -13.76 -21.16
CA ARG A 263 5.64 -12.69 -20.76
C ARG A 263 4.95 -11.38 -20.38
N PHE A 264 3.71 -11.17 -20.84
CA PHE A 264 2.93 -9.96 -20.57
C PHE A 264 1.55 -10.35 -20.05
N GLN A 265 1.00 -9.50 -19.18
CA GLN A 265 -0.36 -9.64 -18.70
C GLN A 265 -1.36 -9.38 -19.84
N VAL A 266 -2.33 -10.28 -20.02
CA VAL A 266 -3.49 -10.03 -20.88
C VAL A 266 -4.65 -9.59 -20.00
N ILE A 267 -5.10 -8.35 -20.19
CA ILE A 267 -6.15 -7.74 -19.38
C ILE A 267 -7.52 -7.81 -20.06
N SER A 268 -8.59 -7.82 -19.26
CA SER A 268 -9.99 -7.77 -19.73
C SER A 268 -10.51 -6.33 -19.82
N LEU A 269 -11.74 -6.16 -20.31
CA LEU A 269 -12.42 -4.86 -20.37
C LEU A 269 -12.58 -4.22 -18.97
N TYR A 270 -12.79 -5.04 -17.95
CA TYR A 270 -13.06 -4.65 -16.57
C TYR A 270 -11.83 -4.76 -15.68
N HIS A 271 -10.63 -4.82 -16.27
CA HIS A 271 -9.41 -4.87 -15.50
C HIS A 271 -9.21 -3.58 -14.70
N ARG A 272 -8.81 -3.71 -13.43
CA ARG A 272 -8.51 -2.56 -12.56
C ARG A 272 -7.14 -2.01 -12.90
N LEU A 273 -7.09 -1.10 -13.86
CA LEU A 273 -5.87 -0.40 -14.23
C LEU A 273 -5.28 0.34 -13.01
N PRO A 274 -3.97 0.23 -12.75
CA PRO A 274 -3.32 1.02 -11.72
C PRO A 274 -3.46 2.51 -12.01
N LYS A 275 -3.66 3.31 -10.95
CA LYS A 275 -3.81 4.75 -11.07
C LYS A 275 -2.43 5.41 -11.17
N VAL A 276 -1.90 5.48 -12.38
CA VAL A 276 -0.57 6.03 -12.67
C VAL A 276 -0.67 7.12 -13.73
N GLU A 277 -0.07 8.26 -13.43
CA GLU A 277 0.04 9.37 -14.38
C GLU A 277 1.01 9.04 -15.52
N VAL A 278 0.73 9.56 -16.72
CA VAL A 278 1.61 9.28 -17.88
C VAL A 278 3.03 9.80 -17.67
N GLY A 279 3.18 10.92 -16.94
CA GLY A 279 4.50 11.47 -16.60
C GLY A 279 5.39 10.49 -15.83
N SER A 280 4.83 9.75 -14.87
CA SER A 280 5.57 8.77 -14.08
C SER A 280 6.04 7.58 -14.93
N MET A 281 5.21 7.12 -15.87
CA MET A 281 5.60 6.09 -16.85
C MET A 281 6.74 6.57 -17.75
N ILE A 282 6.68 7.81 -18.23
CA ILE A 282 7.75 8.40 -19.05
C ILE A 282 9.05 8.48 -18.25
N GLY A 283 8.99 8.99 -17.01
CA GLY A 283 10.17 9.10 -16.16
C GLY A 283 10.88 7.77 -15.94
N LEU A 284 10.12 6.69 -15.69
CA LEU A 284 10.70 5.35 -15.56
C LEU A 284 11.29 4.83 -16.88
N LEU A 285 10.61 5.04 -18.02
CA LEU A 285 11.12 4.64 -19.33
C LEU A 285 12.41 5.39 -19.72
N GLU A 286 12.50 6.68 -19.37
CA GLU A 286 13.70 7.48 -19.59
C GLU A 286 14.86 7.01 -18.71
N ALA A 287 14.60 6.75 -17.43
CA ALA A 287 15.59 6.19 -16.51
C ALA A 287 16.14 4.87 -17.06
N LEU A 288 15.26 3.92 -17.43
CA LEU A 288 15.66 2.64 -18.02
C LEU A 288 16.41 2.77 -19.37
N GLY A 289 16.19 3.85 -20.11
CA GLY A 289 16.86 4.10 -21.39
C GLY A 289 18.24 4.77 -21.26
N SER A 290 18.58 5.28 -20.07
CA SER A 290 19.83 6.01 -19.85
C SER A 290 21.05 5.05 -19.86
N GLU A 291 22.23 5.56 -20.24
CA GLU A 291 23.48 4.78 -20.23
C GLU A 291 23.83 4.21 -18.85
N GLU A 292 23.36 4.85 -17.77
CA GLU A 292 23.57 4.42 -16.38
C GLU A 292 22.77 3.14 -16.06
N PHE A 293 21.64 2.91 -16.75
CA PHE A 293 20.69 1.80 -16.52
C PHE A 293 20.57 0.80 -17.68
N LYS A 294 21.37 0.95 -18.74
CA LYS A 294 21.30 0.08 -19.93
C LYS A 294 21.61 -1.41 -19.68
N LYS A 295 22.01 -1.80 -18.47
CA LYS A 295 22.27 -3.20 -18.08
C LYS A 295 21.45 -3.57 -16.85
N ASP A 296 20.45 -4.42 -17.03
CA ASP A 296 19.73 -5.16 -15.98
C ASP A 296 19.56 -4.37 -14.68
N SER A 297 18.85 -3.24 -14.75
CA SER A 297 18.60 -2.39 -13.61
C SER A 297 17.82 -3.15 -12.56
N ASP A 298 18.46 -3.35 -11.41
CA ASP A 298 17.79 -3.90 -10.24
C ASP A 298 16.71 -2.94 -9.77
N LEU A 299 15.56 -3.50 -9.35
CA LEU A 299 14.41 -2.72 -8.89
C LEU A 299 14.74 -1.83 -7.70
N SER A 300 15.69 -2.23 -6.84
CA SER A 300 16.07 -1.43 -5.67
C SER A 300 16.73 -0.13 -6.07
N THR A 301 17.67 -0.17 -7.01
CA THR A 301 18.36 1.01 -7.53
C THR A 301 17.38 1.98 -8.20
N LEU A 302 16.46 1.46 -9.02
CA LEU A 302 15.45 2.29 -9.70
C LEU A 302 14.53 3.00 -8.70
N ALA A 303 14.10 2.31 -7.64
CA ALA A 303 13.27 2.88 -6.61
C ALA A 303 13.98 4.04 -5.89
N GLU A 304 15.25 3.84 -5.53
CA GLU A 304 16.06 4.84 -4.83
C GLU A 304 16.27 6.10 -5.68
N GLU A 305 16.61 5.96 -6.96
CA GLU A 305 16.89 7.10 -7.82
C GLU A 305 15.66 7.91 -8.20
N LEU A 306 14.54 7.22 -8.39
CA LEU A 306 13.26 7.86 -8.70
C LEU A 306 12.51 8.31 -7.44
N TYR A 307 13.06 8.04 -6.25
CA TYR A 307 12.41 8.29 -4.96
C TYR A 307 11.00 7.70 -4.88
N LEU A 308 10.83 6.51 -5.44
CA LEU A 308 9.56 5.80 -5.47
C LEU A 308 9.52 4.75 -4.37
N ASP A 309 8.37 4.61 -3.72
CA ASP A 309 8.10 3.42 -2.92
C ASP A 309 7.78 2.22 -3.83
N VAL A 310 7.63 1.06 -3.20
CA VAL A 310 7.34 -0.18 -3.94
C VAL A 310 5.99 -0.15 -4.62
N ASP A 311 4.99 0.41 -3.97
CA ASP A 311 3.62 0.40 -4.48
C ASP A 311 3.54 1.25 -5.74
N ASP A 312 4.17 2.42 -5.73
CA ASP A 312 4.28 3.32 -6.88
C ASP A 312 5.13 2.70 -7.99
N LEU A 313 6.34 2.21 -7.68
CA LEU A 313 7.21 1.60 -8.68
C LEU A 313 6.54 0.41 -9.36
N MET A 314 5.96 -0.51 -8.58
CA MET A 314 5.29 -1.69 -9.14
C MET A 314 4.03 -1.31 -9.92
N SER A 315 3.27 -0.30 -9.48
CA SER A 315 2.11 0.20 -10.24
C SER A 315 2.51 0.78 -11.59
N ILE A 316 3.64 1.52 -11.66
CA ILE A 316 4.17 2.04 -12.92
C ILE A 316 4.60 0.88 -13.82
N ILE A 317 5.33 -0.11 -13.28
CA ILE A 317 5.79 -1.25 -14.06
C ILE A 317 4.61 -2.08 -14.58
N ASP A 318 3.59 -2.34 -13.76
CA ASP A 318 2.37 -3.03 -14.18
C ASP A 318 1.72 -2.31 -15.38
N CYS A 319 1.65 -0.97 -15.35
CA CYS A 319 1.17 -0.18 -16.49
C CYS A 319 2.06 -0.35 -17.74
N LEU A 320 3.38 -0.31 -17.57
CA LEU A 320 4.33 -0.49 -18.67
C LEU A 320 4.26 -1.90 -19.26
N GLU A 321 3.99 -2.92 -18.45
CA GLU A 321 3.76 -4.30 -18.90
C GLU A 321 2.46 -4.43 -19.69
N ILE A 322 1.38 -3.83 -19.20
CA ILE A 322 0.10 -3.76 -19.91
C ILE A 322 0.28 -3.09 -21.28
N LEU A 323 1.03 -1.99 -21.34
CA LEU A 323 1.34 -1.27 -22.57
C LEU A 323 2.46 -1.93 -23.40
N ARG A 324 3.03 -3.04 -22.94
CA ARG A 324 4.16 -3.75 -23.58
C ARG A 324 5.36 -2.84 -23.89
N LEU A 325 5.63 -1.88 -23.03
CA LEU A 325 6.78 -0.98 -23.11
C LEU A 325 7.95 -1.48 -22.24
N ALA A 326 7.65 -2.12 -21.12
CA ALA A 326 8.65 -2.79 -20.29
C ALA A 326 8.13 -4.15 -19.83
N PHE A 327 9.01 -4.96 -19.26
CA PHE A 327 8.68 -6.19 -18.55
C PHE A 327 9.67 -6.42 -17.43
N ILE A 328 9.24 -7.11 -16.39
CA ILE A 328 10.14 -7.58 -15.34
C ILE A 328 10.70 -8.95 -15.75
N ASP A 329 12.01 -9.18 -15.63
CA ASP A 329 12.61 -10.51 -15.59
C ASP A 329 13.51 -10.70 -14.34
N SER A 330 13.30 -11.78 -13.57
CA SER A 330 14.06 -12.14 -12.36
C SER A 330 14.42 -11.00 -11.38
N GLY A 331 13.52 -10.02 -11.16
CA GLY A 331 13.79 -8.86 -10.28
C GLY A 331 14.41 -7.65 -10.97
N HIS A 332 14.65 -7.73 -12.27
CA HIS A 332 15.14 -6.64 -13.12
C HIS A 332 14.03 -6.15 -14.05
N VAL A 333 14.04 -4.86 -14.37
CA VAL A 333 13.12 -4.28 -15.36
C VAL A 333 13.87 -4.08 -16.67
N SER A 334 13.23 -4.44 -17.78
CA SER A 334 13.82 -4.34 -19.11
C SER A 334 12.83 -3.74 -20.10
N LEU A 335 13.35 -2.89 -20.99
CA LEU A 335 12.55 -2.30 -22.07
C LEU A 335 12.26 -3.32 -23.17
N THR A 336 11.06 -3.25 -23.74
CA THR A 336 10.74 -3.93 -25.01
C THR A 336 11.31 -3.13 -26.18
N PRO A 337 11.34 -3.67 -27.42
CA PRO A 337 11.72 -2.87 -28.58
C PRO A 337 10.89 -1.59 -28.76
N SER A 338 9.61 -1.61 -28.35
CA SER A 338 8.77 -0.41 -28.36
C SER A 338 9.11 0.54 -27.21
N GLY A 339 9.45 0.02 -26.04
CA GLY A 339 9.94 0.81 -24.90
C GLY A 339 11.27 1.50 -25.17
N THR A 340 12.24 0.80 -25.76
CA THR A 340 13.53 1.38 -26.17
C THR A 340 13.32 2.49 -27.20
N LYS A 341 12.46 2.24 -28.19
CA LYS A 341 12.11 3.28 -29.16
C LYS A 341 11.43 4.47 -28.49
N PHE A 342 10.56 4.23 -27.51
CA PHE A 342 9.88 5.28 -26.76
C PHE A 342 10.86 6.14 -25.95
N SER A 343 11.82 5.52 -25.24
CA SER A 343 12.78 6.24 -24.39
C SER A 343 13.66 7.19 -25.21
N GLU A 344 14.05 6.78 -26.41
CA GLU A 344 14.92 7.54 -27.32
C GLU A 344 14.16 8.57 -28.19
N ALA A 345 12.83 8.45 -28.27
CA ALA A 345 11.98 9.25 -29.15
C ALA A 345 11.76 10.68 -28.63
N ASP A 346 11.46 11.59 -29.56
CA ASP A 346 10.94 12.91 -29.23
C ASP A 346 9.48 12.85 -28.75
N ILE A 347 8.95 14.00 -28.32
CA ILE A 347 7.59 14.09 -27.75
C ILE A 347 6.51 13.59 -28.73
N LEU A 348 6.64 13.89 -30.02
CA LEU A 348 5.63 13.54 -31.02
C LEU A 348 5.64 12.04 -31.28
N GLU A 349 6.83 11.46 -31.45
CA GLU A 349 6.97 10.02 -31.66
C GLU A 349 6.59 9.20 -30.42
N ARG A 350 6.87 9.69 -29.21
CA ARG A 350 6.38 9.09 -27.95
C ARG A 350 4.86 8.99 -27.93
N LYS A 351 4.16 10.08 -28.25
CA LYS A 351 2.69 10.08 -28.34
C LYS A 351 2.16 9.04 -29.33
N GLN A 352 2.81 8.94 -30.50
CA GLN A 352 2.42 7.95 -31.51
C GLN A 352 2.62 6.50 -31.03
N ILE A 353 3.75 6.21 -30.37
CA ILE A 353 4.02 4.89 -29.79
C ILE A 353 3.00 4.58 -28.69
N PHE A 354 2.81 5.50 -27.74
CA PHE A 354 1.85 5.34 -26.63
C PHE A 354 0.43 5.11 -27.15
N SER A 355 0.00 5.91 -28.12
CA SER A 355 -1.32 5.78 -28.77
C SER A 355 -1.54 4.41 -29.40
N ARG A 356 -0.53 3.85 -30.07
CA ARG A 356 -0.60 2.49 -30.63
C ARG A 356 -0.69 1.43 -29.54
N GLN A 357 0.18 1.48 -28.53
CA GLN A 357 0.16 0.50 -27.44
C GLN A 357 -1.17 0.52 -26.68
N LEU A 358 -1.72 1.71 -26.45
CA LEU A 358 -2.98 1.90 -25.76
C LEU A 358 -4.16 1.27 -26.54
N GLN A 359 -4.22 1.45 -27.85
CA GLN A 359 -5.24 0.83 -28.71
C GLN A 359 -5.10 -0.70 -28.82
N ASP A 360 -3.85 -1.19 -28.86
CA ASP A 360 -3.53 -2.60 -29.09
C ASP A 360 -3.67 -3.44 -27.81
N HIS A 361 -3.46 -2.84 -26.64
CA HIS A 361 -3.33 -3.60 -25.39
C HIS A 361 -4.28 -3.19 -24.27
N VAL A 362 -5.02 -2.07 -24.39
CA VAL A 362 -6.04 -1.68 -23.41
C VAL A 362 -7.45 -1.85 -24.00
N PRO A 363 -8.20 -2.93 -23.65
CA PRO A 363 -9.50 -3.21 -24.24
C PRO A 363 -10.55 -2.11 -24.02
N LEU A 364 -10.51 -1.42 -22.87
CA LEU A 364 -11.41 -0.32 -22.55
C LEU A 364 -11.24 0.85 -23.52
N VAL A 365 -9.99 1.20 -23.88
CA VAL A 365 -9.71 2.24 -24.87
C VAL A 365 -10.28 1.85 -26.23
N ARG A 366 -10.04 0.61 -26.67
CA ARG A 366 -10.58 0.11 -27.94
C ARG A 366 -12.11 0.13 -27.96
N HIS A 367 -12.73 -0.17 -26.83
CA HIS A 367 -14.19 -0.11 -26.67
C HIS A 367 -14.72 1.32 -26.77
N ILE A 368 -14.11 2.28 -26.06
CA ILE A 368 -14.45 3.70 -26.14
C ILE A 368 -14.35 4.20 -27.58
N LEU A 369 -13.23 3.92 -28.27
CA LEU A 369 -13.03 4.30 -29.67
C LEU A 369 -14.08 3.70 -30.59
N ARG A 370 -14.44 2.42 -30.41
CA ARG A 370 -15.50 1.77 -31.20
C ARG A 370 -16.84 2.46 -31.01
N VAL A 371 -17.19 2.83 -29.78
CA VAL A 371 -18.45 3.54 -29.48
C VAL A 371 -18.46 4.94 -30.07
N LEU A 372 -17.35 5.68 -30.00
CA LEU A 372 -17.21 7.02 -30.61
C LEU A 372 -17.32 6.96 -32.14
N HIS A 373 -16.65 6.02 -32.79
CA HIS A 373 -16.76 5.83 -34.24
C HIS A 373 -18.17 5.41 -34.68
N GLY A 374 -18.88 4.64 -33.85
CA GLY A 374 -20.25 4.19 -34.14
C GLY A 374 -21.31 5.29 -34.05
N ARG A 375 -20.98 6.48 -33.52
CA ARG A 375 -21.91 7.61 -33.40
C ARG A 375 -21.64 8.65 -34.46
N SER A 376 -22.71 9.15 -35.09
CA SER A 376 -22.63 10.26 -36.06
C SER A 376 -22.09 11.56 -35.46
N SER A 377 -22.34 11.80 -34.17
CA SER A 377 -21.80 12.96 -33.44
C SER A 377 -20.35 12.78 -33.00
N HIS A 378 -19.79 11.58 -33.11
CA HIS A 378 -18.49 11.22 -32.53
C HIS A 378 -18.33 11.64 -31.06
N SER A 379 -19.45 11.62 -30.33
CA SER A 379 -19.52 12.10 -28.96
C SER A 379 -20.46 11.22 -28.12
N VAL A 380 -20.04 10.94 -26.89
CA VAL A 380 -20.75 10.10 -25.93
C VAL A 380 -20.46 10.56 -24.50
N SER A 381 -21.44 10.42 -23.60
CA SER A 381 -21.22 10.73 -22.19
C SER A 381 -20.32 9.66 -21.53
N GLY A 382 -19.46 10.11 -20.61
CA GLY A 382 -18.59 9.26 -19.80
C GLY A 382 -19.38 8.34 -18.87
N GLU A 383 -20.51 8.80 -18.32
CA GLU A 383 -21.46 8.05 -17.49
C GLU A 383 -21.85 6.71 -18.11
N ARG A 384 -21.98 6.66 -19.45
CA ARG A 384 -22.25 5.40 -20.15
C ARG A 384 -21.19 4.33 -19.83
N PHE A 385 -19.91 4.66 -19.97
CA PHE A 385 -18.82 3.73 -19.71
C PHE A 385 -18.66 3.45 -18.23
N LEU A 386 -18.98 4.44 -17.37
CA LEU A 386 -18.99 4.26 -15.94
C LEU A 386 -20.00 3.17 -15.52
N ILE A 387 -21.22 3.23 -16.04
CA ILE A 387 -22.26 2.21 -15.79
C ILE A 387 -21.80 0.84 -16.28
N GLU A 388 -21.26 0.76 -17.51
CA GLU A 388 -20.74 -0.50 -18.06
C GLU A 388 -19.61 -1.08 -17.19
N LEU A 389 -18.74 -0.25 -16.61
CA LEU A 389 -17.68 -0.70 -15.70
C LEU A 389 -18.23 -1.14 -14.34
N GLN A 390 -19.30 -0.51 -13.85
CA GLN A 390 -19.95 -0.83 -12.57
C GLN A 390 -20.62 -2.22 -12.56
N ASP A 391 -20.83 -2.83 -13.73
CA ASP A 391 -21.31 -4.22 -13.83
C ASP A 391 -20.36 -5.22 -13.15
N ASP A 392 -19.04 -4.95 -13.19
CA ASP A 392 -18.01 -5.83 -12.63
C ASP A 392 -17.08 -5.15 -11.59
N LEU A 393 -17.05 -3.81 -11.54
CA LEU A 393 -16.21 -3.02 -10.64
C LEU A 393 -17.01 -2.34 -9.51
N SER A 394 -16.32 -1.86 -8.47
CA SER A 394 -16.91 -0.88 -7.53
C SER A 394 -17.14 0.45 -8.20
N ASP A 395 -18.10 1.22 -7.70
CA ASP A 395 -18.25 2.63 -8.05
C ASP A 395 -16.92 3.37 -7.99
N VAL A 396 -16.19 3.24 -6.87
CA VAL A 396 -14.86 3.85 -6.71
C VAL A 396 -13.87 3.35 -7.76
N ALA A 397 -13.80 2.03 -7.98
CA ALA A 397 -12.84 1.45 -8.93
C ALA A 397 -13.20 1.75 -10.38
N ALA A 398 -14.49 1.82 -10.72
CA ALA A 398 -14.99 2.16 -12.04
C ALA A 398 -14.68 3.63 -12.36
N VAL A 399 -14.89 4.54 -11.40
CA VAL A 399 -14.49 5.95 -11.51
C VAL A 399 -12.98 6.07 -11.70
N ASP A 400 -12.17 5.39 -10.89
CA ASP A 400 -10.71 5.46 -10.97
C ASP A 400 -10.21 4.92 -12.33
N VAL A 401 -10.68 3.75 -12.76
CA VAL A 401 -10.31 3.15 -14.05
C VAL A 401 -10.71 4.04 -15.22
N LEU A 402 -11.93 4.59 -15.21
CA LEU A 402 -12.39 5.48 -16.27
C LEU A 402 -11.53 6.76 -16.32
N LYS A 403 -11.23 7.37 -15.18
CA LYS A 403 -10.36 8.56 -15.10
C LYS A 403 -8.96 8.28 -15.64
N THR A 404 -8.34 7.16 -15.25
CA THR A 404 -7.03 6.75 -15.75
C THR A 404 -7.03 6.57 -17.27
N VAL A 405 -8.03 5.88 -17.82
CA VAL A 405 -8.13 5.71 -19.28
C VAL A 405 -8.38 7.03 -20.00
N ILE A 406 -9.16 7.93 -19.40
CA ILE A 406 -9.38 9.27 -19.97
C ILE A 406 -8.08 10.06 -20.03
N GLU A 407 -7.31 10.09 -18.95
CA GLU A 407 -6.01 10.76 -18.89
C GLU A 407 -5.05 10.20 -19.96
N TRP A 408 -4.91 8.88 -20.02
CA TRP A 408 -4.04 8.21 -20.99
C TRP A 408 -4.50 8.45 -22.43
N GLY A 409 -5.81 8.40 -22.69
CA GLY A 409 -6.40 8.66 -24.00
C GLY A 409 -6.21 10.11 -24.47
N ARG A 410 -6.27 11.08 -23.56
CA ARG A 410 -5.98 12.49 -23.83
C ARG A 410 -4.51 12.71 -24.17
N TYR A 411 -3.59 12.13 -23.39
CA TYR A 411 -2.16 12.19 -23.71
C TYR A 411 -1.85 11.58 -25.09
N ALA A 412 -2.50 10.46 -25.39
CA ALA A 412 -2.38 9.73 -26.66
C ALA A 412 -3.08 10.40 -27.85
N GLU A 413 -3.77 11.52 -27.63
CA GLU A 413 -4.56 12.25 -28.64
C GLU A 413 -5.61 11.36 -29.33
N LEU A 414 -6.15 10.37 -28.62
CA LEU A 414 -7.16 9.44 -29.14
C LEU A 414 -8.57 10.02 -29.07
N PHE A 415 -8.84 10.81 -28.05
CA PHE A 415 -10.10 11.51 -27.83
C PHE A 415 -9.88 12.63 -26.81
N ALA A 416 -10.78 13.60 -26.80
CA ALA A 416 -10.89 14.63 -25.79
C ALA A 416 -11.96 14.27 -24.76
N TYR A 417 -11.89 14.91 -23.59
CA TYR A 417 -12.89 14.80 -22.53
C TYR A 417 -13.22 16.18 -21.96
N ASN A 418 -14.51 16.46 -21.81
CA ASN A 418 -15.02 17.67 -21.19
C ASN A 418 -15.58 17.35 -19.80
N ASP A 419 -14.87 17.80 -18.76
CA ASP A 419 -15.24 17.58 -17.36
C ASP A 419 -16.60 18.23 -16.99
N ASN A 420 -16.97 19.34 -17.62
CA ASN A 420 -18.21 20.06 -17.29
C ASN A 420 -19.46 19.35 -17.83
N THR A 421 -19.32 18.67 -18.96
CA THR A 421 -20.44 18.01 -19.65
C THR A 421 -20.34 16.49 -19.58
N ASP A 422 -19.34 15.94 -18.88
CA ASP A 422 -19.04 14.51 -18.82
C ASP A 422 -19.05 13.88 -20.22
N THR A 423 -18.32 14.47 -21.18
CA THR A 423 -18.42 14.09 -22.59
C THR A 423 -17.08 13.72 -23.18
N LEU A 424 -17.00 12.53 -23.78
CA LEU A 424 -15.90 12.06 -24.63
C LEU A 424 -16.20 12.38 -26.09
N SER A 425 -15.21 12.88 -26.84
CA SER A 425 -15.34 13.22 -28.27
C SER A 425 -14.03 13.10 -29.04
N PHE A 426 -14.10 12.96 -30.37
CA PHE A 426 -12.91 13.15 -31.23
C PHE A 426 -12.56 14.63 -31.43
N ASP A 427 -13.54 15.51 -31.35
CA ASP A 427 -13.33 16.95 -31.42
C ASP A 427 -12.81 17.47 -30.07
N ASN A 428 -11.83 18.37 -30.11
CA ASN A 428 -11.44 19.12 -28.91
C ASN A 428 -12.66 19.90 -28.37
N PRO A 429 -12.87 19.97 -27.04
CA PRO A 429 -13.92 20.81 -26.48
C PRO A 429 -13.75 22.24 -26.98
N LYS A 430 -14.84 22.81 -27.51
CA LYS A 430 -14.90 24.18 -28.02
C LYS A 430 -14.72 25.21 -26.92
#